data_AF-A0A7C6ZIY4-F1
#
_entry.id   AF-A0A7C6ZIY4-F1
#
_cell.length_a   1.000
_cell.length_b   1.000
_cell.length_c   1.000
_cell.angle_alpha   90.00
_cell.angle_beta   90.00
_cell.angle_gamma   90.00
#
_symmetry.space_group_name_H-M   'P 1'
#
loop_
_entity.id
_entity.type
_entity.pdbx_description
1 polymer ?
#
loop_
_entity_poly.entity_id
_entity_poly.type
_entity_poly.pdbx_seq_one_letter_code
_entity_poly.pdbx_strand_id
1 'polypeptide(L)'
;MVKVFGADESGSVGPLVILLLPALVFVISLVVDVGLLFVCKNLGATAVDIAALAAAQEIDLDRLAVGERYIKPQEAETTARTWIGDNLTTLVRLAGCSFPGDVAVSVVVYNATRDAPLTHEPFKRHEMRSHISSNRASQPKGGVDSGGVDSDHAGGAEKGRLLKDPTVCVTMSLPIRNGLLLGRLIPAEITAHADASVMEKPH
;
A
#
# COMPACT_ATOMS: atom_id res chain seq x y z
N MET A 1 34.04 -34.19 24.91
CA MET A 1 35.21 -33.56 25.57
C MET A 1 35.46 -32.23 24.87
N VAL A 2 34.79 -31.17 25.31
CA VAL A 2 34.94 -29.82 24.75
C VAL A 2 36.23 -29.25 25.35
N LYS A 3 37.27 -29.09 24.52
CA LYS A 3 38.53 -28.46 24.95
C LYS A 3 38.26 -26.99 25.26
N VAL A 4 38.29 -26.66 26.54
CA VAL A 4 38.32 -25.28 27.05
C VAL A 4 39.64 -24.66 26.58
N PHE A 5 39.55 -23.61 25.77
CA PHE A 5 40.69 -22.92 25.19
C PHE A 5 41.41 -22.06 26.24
N GLY A 6 42.73 -22.09 26.17
CA GLY A 6 43.69 -21.67 27.18
C GLY A 6 43.68 -20.19 27.56
N ALA A 7 44.16 -19.97 28.79
CA ALA A 7 44.47 -18.69 29.39
C ALA A 7 45.82 -18.17 28.89
N ASP A 8 45.82 -17.51 27.74
CA ASP A 8 46.86 -16.55 27.32
C ASP A 8 46.14 -15.21 27.06
N GLU A 9 46.82 -14.07 27.20
CA GLU A 9 46.26 -12.70 27.28
C GLU A 9 45.31 -12.28 26.12
N SER A 10 45.21 -13.10 25.08
CA SER A 10 44.19 -13.10 24.01
C SER A 10 42.79 -13.58 24.45
N GLY A 11 42.60 -13.99 25.70
CA GLY A 11 41.42 -14.69 26.20
C GLY A 11 40.12 -13.89 26.27
N SER A 12 40.15 -12.56 26.20
CA SER A 12 38.94 -11.73 26.28
C SER A 12 38.20 -11.58 24.94
N VAL A 13 38.87 -11.85 23.81
CA VAL A 13 38.31 -11.61 22.48
C VAL A 13 37.21 -12.63 22.14
N GLY A 14 37.38 -13.89 22.55
CA GLY A 14 36.40 -14.95 22.26
C GLY A 14 35.00 -14.64 22.81
N PRO A 15 34.84 -14.40 24.12
CA PRO A 15 33.55 -14.02 24.71
C PRO A 15 32.96 -12.75 24.09
N LEU A 16 33.79 -11.74 23.80
CA LEU A 16 33.35 -10.50 23.18
C LEU A 16 32.78 -10.75 21.77
N VAL A 17 33.44 -11.55 20.94
CA VAL A 17 32.96 -11.90 19.59
C VAL A 17 31.65 -12.70 19.66
N ILE A 18 31.56 -13.65 20.59
CA ILE A 18 30.35 -14.47 20.79
C ILE A 18 29.14 -13.59 21.15
N LEU A 19 29.34 -12.51 21.91
CA LEU A 19 28.28 -11.56 22.27
C LEU A 19 28.02 -10.52 21.17
N LEU A 20 29.07 -10.03 20.52
CA LEU A 20 28.97 -8.94 19.55
C LEU A 20 28.39 -9.40 18.21
N LEU A 21 28.73 -10.60 17.75
CA LEU A 21 28.30 -11.07 16.44
C LEU A 21 26.77 -11.18 16.32
N PRO A 22 26.03 -11.80 17.26
CA PRO A 22 24.57 -11.81 17.23
C PRO A 22 23.96 -10.42 17.28
N ALA A 23 24.52 -9.52 18.09
CA ALA A 23 24.06 -8.14 18.18
C ALA A 23 24.23 -7.40 16.83
N LEU A 24 25.38 -7.57 16.17
CA LEU A 24 25.64 -6.99 14.86
C LEU A 24 24.68 -7.54 13.79
N VAL A 25 24.50 -8.87 13.76
CA VAL A 25 23.55 -9.52 12.83
C VAL A 25 22.12 -9.03 13.06
N PHE A 26 21.73 -8.85 14.32
CA PHE A 26 20.43 -8.31 14.68
C PHE A 26 20.23 -6.87 14.17
N VAL A 27 21.21 -5.98 14.39
CA VAL A 27 21.15 -4.59 13.91
C VAL A 27 21.08 -4.54 12.38
N ILE A 28 21.91 -5.31 11.68
CA ILE A 28 21.88 -5.37 10.21
C ILE A 28 20.52 -5.87 9.72
N SER A 29 19.98 -6.92 10.35
CA SER A 29 18.67 -7.48 10.01
C SER A 29 17.56 -6.44 10.17
N LEU A 30 17.59 -5.64 11.24
CA LEU A 30 16.63 -4.57 11.49
C LEU A 30 16.72 -3.48 10.41
N VAL A 31 17.92 -3.08 10.01
CA VAL A 31 18.11 -2.10 8.92
C VAL A 31 17.54 -2.62 7.61
N VAL A 32 17.78 -3.89 7.27
CA VAL A 32 17.21 -4.52 6.06
C VAL A 32 15.69 -4.57 6.14
N ASP A 33 15.12 -4.96 7.29
CA ASP A 33 13.67 -4.98 7.52
C ASP A 33 13.02 -3.61 7.25
N VAL A 34 13.59 -2.55 7.84
CA VAL A 34 13.11 -1.18 7.63
C VAL A 34 13.27 -0.75 6.18
N GLY A 35 14.41 -1.05 5.56
CA GLY A 35 14.67 -0.75 4.15
C GLY A 35 13.63 -1.38 3.22
N LEU A 36 13.28 -2.65 3.45
CA LEU A 36 12.25 -3.35 2.68
C LEU A 36 10.86 -2.71 2.86
N LEU A 37 10.49 -2.28 4.07
CA LEU A 37 9.23 -1.56 4.28
C LEU A 37 9.16 -0.27 3.46
N PHE A 38 10.25 0.50 3.40
CA PHE A 38 10.32 1.71 2.58
C PHE A 38 10.21 1.41 1.09
N VAL A 39 10.90 0.35 0.62
CA VAL A 39 10.80 -0.09 -0.78
C VAL A 39 9.38 -0.50 -1.12
N CYS A 40 8.72 -1.32 -0.29
CA CYS A 40 7.32 -1.71 -0.49
C CYS A 40 6.37 -0.52 -0.49
N LYS A 41 6.58 0.45 0.42
CA LYS A 41 5.77 1.67 0.48
C LYS A 41 5.86 2.46 -0.82
N ASN A 42 7.07 2.71 -1.30
CA ASN A 42 7.31 3.50 -2.51
C ASN A 42 6.74 2.78 -3.73
N LEU A 43 7.01 1.48 -3.84
CA LEU A 43 6.50 0.67 -4.95
C LEU A 43 4.97 0.57 -4.95
N GLY A 44 4.35 0.43 -3.77
CA GLY A 44 2.90 0.47 -3.64
C GLY A 44 2.31 1.83 -4.05
N ALA A 45 2.97 2.93 -3.69
CA ALA A 45 2.58 4.26 -4.15
C ALA A 45 2.68 4.41 -5.68
N THR A 46 3.78 3.94 -6.28
CA THR A 46 3.95 3.93 -7.74
C THR A 46 2.91 3.08 -8.45
N ALA A 47 2.58 1.89 -7.91
CA ALA A 47 1.55 1.03 -8.49
C ALA A 47 0.18 1.70 -8.51
N VAL A 48 -0.19 2.41 -7.44
CA VAL A 48 -1.45 3.16 -7.35
C VAL A 48 -1.45 4.36 -8.30
N ASP A 49 -0.33 5.06 -8.44
CA ASP A 49 -0.19 6.20 -9.37
C ASP A 49 -0.35 5.77 -10.83
N ILE A 50 0.37 4.71 -11.25
CA ILE A 50 0.23 4.14 -12.60
C ILE A 50 -1.20 3.65 -12.85
N ALA A 51 -1.82 3.00 -11.86
CA ALA A 51 -3.19 2.53 -11.98
C ALA A 51 -4.21 3.68 -12.10
N ALA A 52 -4.02 4.78 -11.36
CA ALA A 52 -4.85 5.98 -11.50
C ALA A 52 -4.71 6.60 -12.89
N LEU A 53 -3.47 6.73 -13.40
CA LEU A 53 -3.22 7.23 -14.75
C LEU A 53 -3.85 6.35 -15.81
N ALA A 54 -3.70 5.02 -15.73
CA ALA A 54 -4.30 4.09 -16.68
C ALA A 54 -5.83 4.15 -16.63
N ALA A 55 -6.43 4.18 -15.44
CA ALA A 55 -7.88 4.27 -15.29
C ALA A 55 -8.45 5.61 -15.79
N ALA A 56 -7.70 6.71 -15.67
CA ALA A 56 -8.10 8.00 -16.22
C ALA A 56 -8.12 8.02 -17.77
N GLN A 57 -7.48 7.04 -18.43
CA GLN A 57 -7.51 6.90 -19.89
C GLN A 57 -8.76 6.16 -20.40
N GLU A 58 -9.57 5.57 -19.52
CA GLU A 58 -10.84 4.90 -19.88
C GLU A 58 -11.95 5.91 -20.20
N ILE A 59 -11.67 6.76 -21.18
CA ILE A 59 -12.52 7.87 -21.63
C ILE A 59 -13.54 7.34 -22.64
N ASP A 60 -14.78 7.81 -22.52
CA ASP A 60 -15.81 7.61 -23.53
C ASP A 60 -15.49 8.46 -24.77
N LEU A 61 -14.95 7.80 -25.80
CA LEU A 61 -14.54 8.45 -27.06
C LEU A 61 -15.72 9.06 -27.83
N ASP A 62 -16.92 8.48 -27.70
CA ASP A 62 -18.11 9.00 -28.37
C ASP A 62 -18.56 10.31 -27.73
N ARG A 63 -18.54 10.38 -26.39
CA ARG A 63 -18.76 11.64 -25.65
C ARG A 63 -17.65 12.65 -25.89
N LEU A 64 -16.40 12.20 -25.99
CA LEU A 64 -15.26 13.07 -26.27
C LEU A 64 -15.39 13.72 -27.65
N ALA A 65 -15.93 13.01 -28.64
CA ALA A 65 -16.16 13.54 -29.99
C ALA A 65 -17.17 14.71 -30.02
N VAL A 66 -18.08 14.80 -29.04
CA VAL A 66 -19.00 15.94 -28.88
C VAL A 66 -18.49 17.00 -27.88
N GLY A 67 -17.23 16.88 -27.43
CA GLY A 67 -16.59 17.82 -26.51
C GLY A 67 -16.83 17.53 -25.02
N GLU A 68 -17.45 16.39 -24.67
CA GLU A 68 -17.69 15.99 -23.29
C GLU A 68 -16.62 14.98 -22.82
N ARG A 69 -15.81 15.38 -21.84
CA ARG A 69 -14.84 14.48 -21.21
C ARG A 69 -15.58 13.65 -20.16
N TYR A 70 -15.73 12.35 -20.41
CA TYR A 70 -16.41 11.43 -19.50
C TYR A 70 -15.58 10.16 -19.35
N ILE A 71 -15.26 9.80 -18.11
CA ILE A 71 -14.55 8.56 -17.78
C ILE A 71 -15.59 7.48 -17.48
N LYS A 72 -15.44 6.32 -18.09
CA LYS A 72 -16.34 5.18 -17.90
C LYS A 72 -16.05 4.49 -16.57
N PRO A 73 -16.92 4.58 -15.54
CA PRO A 73 -16.54 4.18 -14.19
C PRO A 73 -16.18 2.69 -14.04
N GLN A 74 -16.93 1.81 -14.71
CA GLN A 74 -16.71 0.36 -14.62
C GLN A 74 -15.44 -0.10 -15.35
N GLU A 75 -15.14 0.47 -16.52
CA GLU A 75 -13.91 0.21 -17.27
C GLU A 75 -12.70 0.73 -16.48
N ALA A 76 -12.77 1.96 -15.96
CA ALA A 76 -11.74 2.55 -15.09
C ALA A 76 -11.46 1.70 -13.84
N GLU A 77 -12.48 1.21 -13.15
CA GLU A 77 -12.31 0.33 -11.99
C GLU A 77 -11.59 -0.98 -12.36
N THR A 78 -12.03 -1.62 -13.45
CA THR A 78 -11.46 -2.89 -13.93
C THR A 78 -9.99 -2.71 -14.32
N THR A 79 -9.68 -1.64 -15.06
CA THR A 79 -8.31 -1.29 -15.46
C THR A 79 -7.44 -1.02 -14.24
N ALA A 80 -7.87 -0.18 -13.29
CA ALA A 80 -7.10 0.11 -12.08
C ALA A 80 -6.79 -1.16 -11.26
N ARG A 81 -7.78 -2.04 -11.06
CA ARG A 81 -7.59 -3.30 -10.33
C ARG A 81 -6.60 -4.23 -11.02
N THR A 82 -6.67 -4.33 -12.36
CA THR A 82 -5.75 -5.14 -13.17
C THR A 82 -4.33 -4.63 -13.04
N TRP A 83 -4.12 -3.32 -13.25
CA TRP A 83 -2.80 -2.69 -13.14
C TRP A 83 -2.21 -2.83 -11.73
N ILE A 84 -3.01 -2.68 -10.68
CA ILE A 84 -2.52 -2.92 -9.31
C ILE A 84 -2.11 -4.38 -9.13
N GLY A 85 -2.93 -5.35 -9.56
CA GLY A 85 -2.62 -6.77 -9.44
C GLY A 85 -1.31 -7.16 -10.14
N ASP A 86 -1.10 -6.68 -11.36
CA ASP A 86 0.09 -6.96 -12.16
C ASP A 86 1.35 -6.34 -11.54
N ASN A 87 1.25 -5.09 -11.06
CA ASN A 87 2.36 -4.42 -10.39
C ASN A 87 2.69 -5.08 -9.05
N LEU A 88 1.69 -5.41 -8.23
CA LEU A 88 1.90 -6.08 -6.94
C LEU A 88 2.56 -7.45 -7.10
N THR A 89 2.20 -8.20 -8.14
CA THR A 89 2.86 -9.48 -8.45
C THR A 89 4.36 -9.27 -8.72
N THR A 90 4.71 -8.18 -9.39
CA THR A 90 6.11 -7.78 -9.61
C THR A 90 6.79 -7.40 -8.29
N LEU A 91 6.08 -6.72 -7.37
CA LEU A 91 6.63 -6.35 -6.06
C LEU A 91 6.98 -7.57 -5.21
N VAL A 92 6.10 -8.57 -5.16
CA VAL A 92 6.34 -9.83 -4.43
C VAL A 92 7.63 -10.48 -4.92
N ARG A 93 7.83 -10.52 -6.25
CA ARG A 93 9.00 -11.14 -6.87
C ARG A 93 10.30 -10.39 -6.58
N LEU A 94 10.27 -9.06 -6.63
CA LEU A 94 11.48 -8.24 -6.45
C LEU A 94 11.87 -8.06 -4.98
N ALA A 95 10.90 -7.81 -4.10
CA ALA A 95 11.16 -7.48 -2.71
C ALA A 95 11.22 -8.72 -1.80
N GLY A 96 10.80 -9.89 -2.28
CA GLY A 96 10.71 -11.10 -1.46
C GLY A 96 9.67 -11.01 -0.33
N CYS A 97 8.76 -10.05 -0.42
CA CYS A 97 7.72 -9.81 0.56
C CYS A 97 6.52 -10.71 0.30
N SER A 98 5.82 -11.10 1.37
CA SER A 98 4.57 -11.84 1.27
C SER A 98 3.43 -11.00 1.82
N PHE A 99 2.27 -11.10 1.17
CA PHE A 99 1.05 -10.45 1.61
C PHE A 99 0.16 -11.49 2.29
N PRO A 100 -0.02 -11.44 3.62
CA PRO A 100 -0.78 -12.45 4.35
C PRO A 100 -2.30 -12.34 4.18
N GLY A 101 -2.79 -11.47 3.30
CA GLY A 101 -4.22 -11.23 3.12
C GLY A 101 -4.53 -10.53 1.80
N ASP A 102 -5.82 -10.31 1.59
CA ASP A 102 -6.32 -9.69 0.37
C ASP A 102 -5.89 -8.22 0.28
N VAL A 103 -5.54 -7.82 -0.94
CA VAL A 103 -5.27 -6.42 -1.28
C VAL A 103 -6.61 -5.72 -1.42
N ALA A 104 -6.87 -4.73 -0.57
CA ALA A 104 -8.06 -3.91 -0.70
C ALA A 104 -7.77 -2.77 -1.68
N VAL A 105 -8.55 -2.72 -2.76
CA VAL A 105 -8.48 -1.66 -3.77
C VAL A 105 -9.85 -1.01 -3.87
N SER A 106 -9.87 0.32 -3.72
CA SER A 106 -11.04 1.18 -3.89
C SER A 106 -10.76 2.17 -5.02
N VAL A 107 -11.66 2.22 -6.00
CA VAL A 107 -11.58 3.13 -7.14
C VAL A 107 -12.82 3.98 -7.13
N VAL A 108 -12.66 5.31 -7.19
CA VAL A 108 -13.77 6.25 -7.25
C VAL A 108 -13.56 7.15 -8.45
N VAL A 109 -14.58 7.24 -9.31
CA VAL A 109 -14.55 8.06 -10.52
C VAL A 109 -15.46 9.26 -10.33
N TYR A 110 -14.89 10.45 -10.49
CA TYR A 110 -15.58 11.72 -10.41
C TYR A 110 -15.64 12.34 -11.80
N ASN A 111 -16.77 12.25 -12.48
CA ASN A 111 -17.00 12.93 -13.76
C ASN A 111 -17.42 14.39 -13.54
N ALA A 112 -16.53 15.17 -12.92
CA ALA A 112 -16.75 16.60 -12.70
C ALA A 112 -16.58 17.39 -14.00
N THR A 113 -17.35 18.48 -14.13
CA THR A 113 -17.20 19.44 -15.23
C THR A 113 -17.03 20.85 -14.65
N ARG A 114 -16.62 21.82 -15.48
CA ARG A 114 -16.50 23.22 -15.05
C ARG A 114 -17.83 23.81 -14.59
N ASP A 115 -18.92 23.39 -15.24
CA ASP A 115 -20.29 23.85 -14.95
C ASP A 115 -20.96 23.06 -13.82
N ALA A 116 -20.51 21.83 -13.58
CA ALA A 116 -20.97 20.97 -12.49
C ALA A 116 -19.76 20.39 -11.72
N PRO A 117 -19.09 21.21 -10.89
CA PRO A 117 -17.95 20.75 -10.12
C PRO A 117 -18.39 19.78 -9.02
N LEU A 118 -17.58 18.76 -8.75
CA LEU A 118 -17.82 17.78 -7.70
C LEU A 118 -16.85 17.99 -6.55
N THR A 119 -17.27 17.70 -5.33
CA THR A 119 -16.38 17.73 -4.17
C THR A 119 -15.86 16.31 -3.92
N HIS A 120 -14.54 16.16 -3.90
CA HIS A 120 -13.91 14.93 -3.47
C HIS A 120 -14.09 14.79 -1.96
N GLU A 121 -14.82 13.77 -1.51
CA GLU A 121 -14.85 13.47 -0.07
C GLU A 121 -13.49 12.91 0.35
N PRO A 122 -12.86 13.46 1.41
CA PRO A 122 -11.59 12.95 1.88
C PRO A 122 -11.76 11.47 2.25
N PHE A 123 -10.84 10.65 1.74
CA PHE A 123 -10.86 9.22 1.96
C PHE A 123 -10.84 8.90 3.46
N LYS A 124 -11.95 8.38 4.00
CA LYS A 124 -12.03 7.97 5.40
C LYS A 124 -11.43 6.57 5.55
N ARG A 125 -10.22 6.48 6.14
CA ARG A 125 -9.54 5.19 6.43
C ARG A 125 -10.45 4.14 7.09
N HIS A 126 -11.40 4.57 7.92
CA HIS A 126 -12.29 3.66 8.65
C HIS A 126 -13.23 2.85 7.74
N GLU A 127 -13.65 3.38 6.59
CA GLU A 127 -14.58 2.68 5.68
C GLU A 127 -13.89 1.52 4.94
N MET A 128 -12.58 1.62 4.71
CA MET A 128 -11.81 0.54 4.07
C MET A 128 -11.70 -0.70 4.96
N ARG A 129 -11.58 -0.51 6.28
CA ARG A 129 -11.53 -1.62 7.25
C ARG A 129 -12.85 -2.37 7.32
N SER A 130 -13.99 -1.71 7.16
CA SER A 130 -15.29 -2.39 7.13
C SER A 130 -15.49 -3.27 5.89
N HIS A 131 -15.01 -2.86 4.72
CA HIS A 131 -15.10 -3.67 3.50
C HIS A 131 -14.23 -4.93 3.56
N ILE A 132 -13.05 -4.86 4.19
CA ILE A 132 -12.20 -6.03 4.43
C ILE A 132 -12.89 -7.01 5.39
N SER A 133 -13.59 -6.50 6.41
CA SER A 133 -14.31 -7.34 7.36
C SER A 133 -15.53 -8.04 6.75
N SER A 134 -16.30 -7.35 5.89
CA SER A 134 -17.49 -7.92 5.26
C SER A 134 -17.16 -9.01 4.24
N ASN A 135 -16.08 -8.86 3.46
CA ASN A 135 -15.62 -9.91 2.55
C ASN A 135 -15.05 -11.13 3.28
N ARG A 136 -14.56 -10.97 4.51
CA ARG A 136 -14.05 -12.08 5.32
C ARG A 136 -15.16 -12.90 5.99
N ALA A 137 -16.37 -12.34 6.13
CA ALA A 137 -17.51 -13.01 6.73
C ALA A 137 -18.09 -14.15 5.85
N SER A 138 -17.71 -14.21 4.57
CA SER A 138 -18.11 -15.29 3.65
C SER A 138 -17.09 -16.45 3.56
N GLN A 139 -15.94 -16.37 4.25
CA GLN A 139 -14.99 -17.48 4.36
C GLN A 139 -15.08 -18.21 5.71
N PRO A 140 -15.01 -19.56 5.75
CA PRO A 140 -15.12 -20.33 6.98
C PRO A 140 -13.94 -20.05 7.94
N LYS A 141 -14.28 -19.55 9.14
CA LYS A 141 -13.35 -19.11 10.19
C LYS A 141 -12.50 -20.25 10.76
N GLY A 142 -11.17 -20.11 10.65
CA GLY A 142 -10.20 -20.67 11.61
C GLY A 142 -9.77 -19.56 12.57
N GLY A 143 -10.23 -19.62 13.82
CA GLY A 143 -10.11 -18.52 14.79
C GLY A 143 -8.71 -18.33 15.36
N VAL A 144 -8.22 -17.09 15.32
CA VAL A 144 -7.17 -16.55 16.21
C VAL A 144 -7.59 -15.12 16.55
N ASP A 145 -7.89 -14.88 17.81
CA ASP A 145 -8.20 -13.56 18.36
C ASP A 145 -6.93 -12.73 18.52
N SER A 146 -6.91 -11.53 17.94
CA SER A 146 -5.85 -10.54 18.11
C SER A 146 -6.48 -9.19 18.45
N GLY A 147 -6.24 -8.73 19.68
CA GLY A 147 -6.79 -7.49 20.24
C GLY A 147 -6.37 -6.25 19.46
N GLY A 148 -7.35 -5.37 19.20
CA GLY A 148 -7.17 -4.12 18.49
C GLY A 148 -6.50 -3.07 19.36
N VAL A 149 -5.47 -2.43 18.81
CA VAL A 149 -4.89 -1.19 19.32
C VAL A 149 -5.60 -0.05 18.59
N ASP A 150 -6.45 0.69 19.32
CA ASP A 150 -7.10 1.90 18.83
C ASP A 150 -6.08 3.05 18.83
N SER A 151 -5.54 3.37 17.66
CA SER A 151 -4.73 4.57 17.44
C SER A 151 -5.61 5.71 16.94
N ASP A 152 -6.13 6.48 17.90
CA ASP A 152 -6.78 7.78 17.69
C ASP A 152 -5.76 8.79 17.15
N HIS A 153 -5.73 8.95 15.82
CA HIS A 153 -5.19 10.13 15.17
C HIS A 153 -6.36 10.92 14.60
N ALA A 154 -6.82 11.89 15.39
CA ALA A 154 -7.75 12.94 15.00
C ALA A 154 -7.13 13.81 13.90
N GLY A 155 -7.19 13.33 12.66
CA GLY A 155 -6.95 14.13 11.46
C GLY A 155 -8.10 15.12 11.32
N GLY A 156 -7.78 16.42 11.34
CA GLY A 156 -8.75 17.48 11.11
C GLY A 156 -9.52 17.22 9.81
N ALA A 157 -10.81 17.54 9.81
CA ALA A 157 -11.67 17.43 8.64
C ALA A 157 -11.13 18.35 7.52
N GLU A 158 -10.23 17.82 6.71
CA GLU A 158 -9.76 18.50 5.50
C GLU A 158 -10.96 18.66 4.58
N LYS A 159 -11.34 19.92 4.38
CA LYS A 159 -12.41 20.32 3.48
C LYS A 159 -12.06 19.78 2.08
N GLY A 160 -12.89 18.89 1.55
CA GLY A 160 -12.64 18.17 0.30
C GLY A 160 -12.22 19.08 -0.86
N ARG A 161 -11.39 18.57 -1.78
CA ARG A 161 -10.94 19.32 -2.96
C ARG A 161 -12.10 19.45 -3.96
N LEU A 162 -12.32 20.67 -4.47
CA LEU A 162 -13.26 20.91 -5.56
C LEU A 162 -12.62 20.45 -6.88
N LEU A 163 -13.25 19.47 -7.54
CA LEU A 163 -12.84 18.93 -8.83
C LEU A 163 -13.62 19.64 -9.94
N LYS A 164 -12.91 20.06 -10.99
CA LYS A 164 -13.49 20.72 -12.18
C LYS A 164 -13.31 19.90 -13.46
N ASP A 165 -12.55 18.82 -13.37
CA ASP A 165 -12.22 17.95 -14.48
C ASP A 165 -12.48 16.49 -14.07
N PRO A 166 -12.80 15.60 -15.03
CA PRO A 166 -12.97 14.19 -14.75
C PRO A 166 -11.72 13.61 -14.10
N THR A 167 -11.90 12.99 -12.94
CA THR A 167 -10.81 12.52 -12.08
C THR A 167 -11.08 11.11 -11.60
N VAL A 168 -10.07 10.25 -11.65
CA VAL A 168 -10.08 8.94 -11.00
C VAL A 168 -9.23 9.00 -9.75
N CYS A 169 -9.77 8.55 -8.63
CA CYS A 169 -9.06 8.39 -7.37
C CYS A 169 -8.92 6.90 -7.07
N VAL A 170 -7.68 6.45 -6.87
CA VAL A 170 -7.37 5.05 -6.56
C VAL A 170 -6.75 5.01 -5.17
N THR A 171 -7.28 4.13 -4.32
CA THR A 171 -6.75 3.88 -2.98
C THR A 171 -6.52 2.39 -2.79
N MET A 172 -5.35 2.05 -2.26
CA MET A 172 -4.94 0.70 -1.96
C MET A 172 -4.56 0.58 -0.49
N SER A 173 -5.02 -0.50 0.16
CA SER A 173 -4.48 -0.97 1.43
C SER A 173 -3.89 -2.36 1.24
N LEU A 174 -2.62 -2.49 1.61
CA LEU A 174 -1.81 -3.68 1.41
C LEU A 174 -1.24 -4.13 2.75
N PRO A 175 -1.69 -5.28 3.30
CA PRO A 175 -1.03 -5.89 4.44
C PRO A 175 0.29 -6.51 3.99
N ILE A 176 1.39 -6.16 4.66
CA ILE A 176 2.73 -6.66 4.34
C ILE A 176 3.29 -7.40 5.54
N ARG A 177 3.91 -8.56 5.26
CA ARG A 177 4.82 -9.23 6.17
C ARG A 177 6.20 -9.31 5.55
N ASN A 178 7.18 -8.81 6.27
CA ASN A 178 8.59 -9.01 5.90
C ASN A 178 9.03 -10.42 6.32
N GLY A 179 9.84 -11.05 5.49
CA GLY A 179 10.32 -12.42 5.71
C GLY A 179 11.39 -12.56 6.80
N LEU A 180 11.93 -11.45 7.30
CA LEU A 180 13.03 -11.37 8.27
C LEU A 180 12.52 -11.33 9.73
N LEU A 181 13.47 -11.37 10.68
CA LEU A 181 13.27 -11.65 12.12
C LEU A 181 12.12 -10.87 12.77
N LEU A 182 11.96 -9.58 12.48
CA LEU A 182 10.92 -8.73 13.08
C LEU A 182 9.63 -8.72 12.24
N GLY A 183 9.76 -8.89 10.93
CA GLY A 183 8.65 -8.86 9.97
C GLY A 183 7.58 -9.93 10.17
N ARG A 184 7.94 -11.05 10.82
CA ARG A 184 6.98 -12.09 11.18
C ARG A 184 6.08 -11.72 12.36
N LEU A 185 6.55 -10.83 13.24
CA LEU A 185 5.87 -10.53 14.51
C LEU A 185 4.90 -9.36 14.39
N ILE A 186 5.21 -8.37 13.53
CA ILE A 186 4.43 -7.14 13.43
C ILE A 186 3.93 -6.98 12.00
N PRO A 187 2.64 -7.26 11.73
CA PRO A 187 2.07 -6.96 10.42
C PRO A 187 2.07 -5.44 10.20
N ALA A 188 2.57 -5.00 9.04
CA ALA A 188 2.51 -3.61 8.63
C ALA A 188 1.38 -3.44 7.59
N GLU A 189 0.63 -2.35 7.68
CA GLU A 189 -0.38 -1.99 6.69
C GLU A 189 0.14 -0.79 5.90
N ILE A 190 0.29 -0.95 4.58
CA ILE A 190 0.67 0.15 3.69
C ILE A 190 -0.58 0.64 2.98
N THR A 191 -0.90 1.92 3.20
CA THR A 191 -1.96 2.62 2.47
C THR A 191 -1.34 3.55 1.45
N ALA A 192 -1.78 3.48 0.20
CA ALA A 192 -1.38 4.37 -0.87
C ALA A 192 -2.63 4.96 -1.54
N HIS A 193 -2.52 6.22 -1.96
CA HIS A 193 -3.59 6.98 -2.60
C HIS A 193 -2.98 7.77 -3.76
N ALA A 194 -3.65 7.78 -4.90
CA ALA A 194 -3.32 8.64 -6.03
C ALA A 194 -4.59 9.07 -6.76
N ASP A 195 -4.51 10.21 -7.42
CA ASP A 195 -5.55 10.78 -8.24
C ASP A 195 -5.00 11.20 -9.60
N ALA A 196 -5.78 10.96 -10.65
CA ALA A 196 -5.43 11.34 -12.02
C ALA A 196 -6.62 12.03 -12.68
N SER A 197 -6.39 13.23 -13.23
CA SER A 197 -7.42 14.04 -13.88
C SER A 197 -7.15 14.21 -15.37
N VAL A 198 -8.20 14.14 -16.18
CA VAL A 198 -8.12 14.39 -17.63
C VAL A 198 -8.19 15.88 -17.91
N MET A 199 -7.03 16.52 -18.07
CA MET A 199 -6.96 17.97 -18.33
C MET A 199 -7.08 18.31 -19.81
N GLU A 200 -7.71 19.47 -20.08
CA GLU A 200 -7.71 20.09 -21.39
C GLU A 200 -6.33 20.69 -21.69
N LYS A 201 -5.85 20.57 -22.93
CA LYS A 201 -4.58 21.16 -23.34
C LYS A 201 -4.71 22.69 -23.30
N PRO A 202 -3.83 23.44 -22.62
CA PRO A 202 -3.84 24.89 -22.68
C PRO A 202 -3.57 25.32 -24.12
N HIS A 203 -4.49 26.11 -24.69
CA HIS A 203 -4.36 26.73 -26.01
C HIS A 203 -3.39 27.91 -25.99
#